data_AF-A0A7C4FZI8-F1
#
_entry.id   AF-A0A7C4FZI8-F1
#
_cell.length_a   1.000
_cell.length_b   1.000
_cell.length_c   1.000
_cell.angle_alpha   90.00
_cell.angle_beta   90.00
_cell.angle_gamma   90.00
#
_symmetry.space_group_name_H-M   'P 1'
#
loop_
_entity.id
_entity.type
_entity.pdbx_description
1 polymer ?
#
loop_
_entity_poly.entity_id
_entity_poly.type
_entity_poly.pdbx_seq_one_letter_code
_entity_poly.pdbx_strand_id
1 'polypeptide(L)'
;MAPRKAKPLEAAELEAYAAKLLHARALSASELRDRLRRRAAHPEDVDPVIAKFRQYGFLDDRKFAEAFAASRLESRGVGKA
;
A
#
# COMPACT_ATOMS: atom_id res chain seq x y z
N MET A 1 -8.13 20.95 -19.75
CA MET A 1 -7.54 20.97 -18.39
C MET A 1 -6.51 19.85 -18.32
N ALA A 2 -5.23 20.16 -18.48
CA ALA A 2 -4.18 19.13 -18.42
C ALA A 2 -4.14 18.55 -16.99
N PRO A 3 -4.08 17.21 -16.81
CA PRO A 3 -3.86 16.66 -15.48
C PRO A 3 -2.49 17.19 -15.01
N ARG A 4 -2.49 18.06 -13.99
CA ARG A 4 -1.25 18.43 -13.29
C ARG A 4 -0.68 17.11 -12.81
N LYS A 5 0.37 16.59 -13.48
CA LYS A 5 1.14 15.45 -12.99
C LYS A 5 1.57 15.85 -11.59
N ALA A 6 0.96 15.24 -10.57
CA ALA A 6 1.29 15.52 -9.19
C ALA A 6 2.79 15.30 -9.05
N LYS A 7 3.49 16.26 -8.43
CA LYS A 7 4.93 16.17 -8.24
C LYS A 7 5.20 14.84 -7.52
N PRO A 8 6.18 14.06 -7.99
CA PRO A 8 6.56 12.86 -7.28
C PRO A 8 6.95 13.22 -5.84
N LEU A 9 6.60 12.36 -4.90
CA LEU A 9 6.80 12.52 -3.46
C LEU A 9 8.18 12.00 -3.06
N GLU A 10 8.92 12.81 -2.32
CA GLU A 10 10.16 12.39 -1.67
C GLU A 10 9.85 11.46 -0.48
N ALA A 11 10.87 10.79 0.08
CA ALA A 11 10.72 9.86 1.20
C ALA A 11 9.85 10.40 2.36
N ALA A 12 10.12 11.62 2.84
CA ALA A 12 9.37 12.23 3.93
C ALA A 12 7.88 12.47 3.57
N GLU A 13 7.60 12.83 2.32
CA GLU A 13 6.24 13.03 1.83
C GLU A 13 5.50 11.69 1.61
N LEU A 14 6.22 10.64 1.24
CA LEU A 14 5.69 9.27 1.16
C LEU A 14 5.24 8.76 2.52
N GLU A 15 6.00 9.02 3.58
CA GLU A 15 5.62 8.67 4.96
C GLU A 15 4.32 9.36 5.38
N ALA A 16 4.23 10.68 5.17
CA ALA A 16 3.02 11.45 5.47
C ALA A 16 1.81 10.96 4.64
N TYR A 17 2.04 10.63 3.37
CA TYR A 17 1.01 10.08 2.50
C TYR A 17 0.57 8.68 2.95
N ALA A 18 1.50 7.82 3.37
CA ALA A 18 1.22 6.49 3.91
C ALA A 18 0.36 6.57 5.18
N ALA A 19 0.73 7.45 6.12
CA ALA A 19 -0.04 7.70 7.32
C ALA A 19 -1.46 8.16 7.00
N LYS A 20 -1.63 9.11 6.07
CA LYS A 20 -2.93 9.59 5.63
C LYS A 20 -3.80 8.46 5.03
N LEU A 21 -3.19 7.58 4.23
CA LEU A 21 -3.87 6.45 3.63
C LEU A 21 -4.36 5.45 4.69
N LEU A 22 -3.51 5.13 5.66
CA LEU A 22 -3.84 4.19 6.75
C LEU A 22 -4.86 4.77 7.73
N HIS A 23 -4.84 6.09 7.96
CA HIS A 23 -5.89 6.78 8.72
C HIS A 23 -7.25 6.76 8.00
N ALA A 24 -7.26 6.89 6.68
CA ALA A 24 -8.50 6.87 5.92
C ALA A 24 -9.14 5.47 5.88
N ARG A 25 -8.31 4.42 5.78
CA ARG A 25 -8.74 3.01 5.76
C ARG A 25 -7.58 2.09 6.11
N ALA A 26 -7.85 0.99 6.80
CA ALA A 26 -6.91 -0.11 6.90
C ALA A 26 -6.53 -0.63 5.49
N LEU A 27 -5.24 -0.55 5.15
CA LEU A 27 -4.68 -1.05 3.90
C LEU A 27 -3.71 -2.18 4.19
N SER A 28 -3.60 -3.10 3.24
CA SER A 28 -2.54 -4.09 3.24
C SER A 28 -1.18 -3.48 2.91
N ALA A 29 -0.10 -4.15 3.31
CA ALA A 29 1.25 -3.75 2.94
C ALA A 29 1.42 -3.68 1.41
N SER A 30 0.84 -4.62 0.67
CA SER A 30 0.87 -4.67 -0.80
C SER A 30 0.10 -3.51 -1.45
N GLU A 31 -1.09 -3.17 -0.95
CA GLU A 31 -1.87 -2.04 -1.44
C GLU A 31 -1.19 -0.70 -1.12
N LEU A 32 -0.65 -0.56 0.09
CA LEU A 32 0.09 0.63 0.48
C LEU A 32 1.32 0.79 -0.41
N ARG A 33 2.07 -0.30 -0.65
CA ARG A 33 3.23 -0.31 -1.56
C ARG A 33 2.87 0.14 -2.97
N ASP A 34 1.81 -0.42 -3.55
CA ASP A 34 1.37 -0.05 -4.90
C ASP A 34 0.98 1.43 -5.00
N ARG A 35 0.26 1.94 -3.99
CA ARG A 35 -0.14 3.36 -3.92
C ARG A 35 1.06 4.30 -3.76
N LEU A 36 2.01 3.93 -2.91
CA LEU A 36 3.24 4.70 -2.71
C LEU A 36 4.08 4.71 -3.98
N ARG A 37 4.27 3.56 -4.64
CA ARG A 37 5.05 3.44 -5.88
C ARG A 37 4.52 4.31 -7.01
N ARG A 38 3.20 4.54 -7.09
CA ARG A 38 2.59 5.43 -8.10
C ARG A 38 2.88 6.91 -7.86
N ARG A 39 3.25 7.28 -6.64
CA ARG A 39 3.46 8.66 -6.18
C ARG A 39 4.92 8.97 -5.86
N ALA A 40 5.75 7.96 -5.63
CA ALA A 40 7.15 8.10 -5.24
C ALA A 40 8.01 8.75 -6.33
N ALA A 41 8.90 9.64 -5.93
CA ALA A 41 10.01 10.12 -6.76
C ALA A 41 10.99 9.02 -7.05
N HIS A 42 11.38 8.29 -6.00
CA HIS A 42 12.26 7.15 -6.11
C HIS A 42 11.53 5.90 -5.62
N PRO A 43 11.33 4.89 -6.48
CA PRO A 43 10.65 3.67 -6.07
C PRO A 43 11.41 2.90 -4.98
N GLU A 44 12.72 3.13 -4.84
CA GLU A 44 13.55 2.57 -3.77
C GLU A 44 13.19 3.09 -2.38
N ASP A 45 12.60 4.29 -2.26
CA ASP A 45 12.14 4.84 -0.98
C ASP A 45 10.87 4.17 -0.47
N VAL A 46 10.16 3.41 -1.31
CA VAL A 46 8.89 2.79 -0.93
C VAL A 46 9.10 1.66 0.07
N ASP A 47 10.05 0.77 -0.18
CA ASP A 47 10.34 -0.37 0.68
C ASP A 47 10.76 0.03 2.11
N PRO A 48 11.67 1.00 2.34
CA PRO A 48 12.01 1.45 3.70
C PRO A 48 10.82 2.12 4.41
N VAL A 49 9.96 2.86 3.69
CA VAL A 49 8.72 3.41 4.27
C VAL A 49 7.80 2.27 4.72
N ILE A 50 7.56 1.27 3.89
CA ILE A 50 6.72 0.11 4.26
C ILE A 50 7.31 -0.65 5.46
N ALA A 51 8.64 -0.89 5.46
CA ALA A 51 9.31 -1.57 6.55
C ALA A 51 9.16 -0.82 7.87
N LYS A 52 9.28 0.50 7.86
CA LYS A 52 9.09 1.36 9.03
C LYS A 52 7.66 1.25 9.59
N PHE A 53 6.64 1.28 8.73
CA PHE A 53 5.25 1.13 9.16
C PHE A 53 4.91 -0.28 9.66
N ARG A 54 5.57 -1.33 9.14
CA ARG A 54 5.48 -2.68 9.72
C ARG A 54 6.11 -2.74 11.11
N GLN A 55 7.29 -2.15 11.30
CA GLN A 55 7.95 -2.12 12.61
C GLN A 55 7.12 -1.38 13.66
N TYR A 56 6.39 -0.34 13.27
CA TYR A 56 5.47 0.37 14.17
C TYR A 56 4.13 -0.36 14.40
N GLY A 57 3.89 -1.51 13.77
CA GLY A 57 2.67 -2.29 13.94
C GLY A 57 1.45 -1.74 13.18
N PHE A 58 1.62 -0.75 12.30
CA PHE A 58 0.53 -0.23 11.46
C PHE A 58 0.15 -1.19 10.33
N LEU A 59 1.02 -2.14 10.01
CA LEU A 59 0.82 -3.17 8.99
C LEU A 59 1.11 -4.53 9.61
N ASP A 60 0.05 -5.26 10.00
CA ASP A 60 0.18 -6.62 10.54
C ASP A 60 0.13 -7.63 9.38
N ASP A 61 1.31 -8.00 8.88
CA ASP A 61 1.45 -8.92 7.76
C ASP A 61 0.93 -10.34 8.06
N ARG A 62 0.90 -10.76 9.33
CA ARG A 62 0.37 -12.08 9.73
C ARG A 62 -1.15 -12.13 9.62
N LYS A 63 -1.86 -11.16 10.21
CA LYS A 63 -3.33 -11.06 10.06
C LYS A 63 -3.75 -10.85 8.60
N PHE A 64 -2.95 -10.13 7.82
CA PHE A 64 -3.27 -9.90 6.41
C PHE A 64 -2.99 -11.12 5.52
N ALA A 65 -1.92 -11.89 5.77
CA ALA A 65 -1.59 -13.07 4.97
C ALA A 65 -2.67 -14.15 5.04
N GLU A 66 -3.23 -14.40 6.23
CA GLU A 66 -4.35 -15.34 6.42
C GLU A 66 -5.64 -14.84 5.75
N ALA A 67 -5.99 -13.56 5.93
CA ALA A 67 -7.16 -12.95 5.30
C ALA A 67 -7.05 -12.89 3.76
N PHE A 68 -5.85 -12.65 3.23
CA PHE A 68 -5.59 -12.61 1.79
C PHE A 68 -5.65 -14.00 1.16
N ALA A 69 -5.14 -15.04 1.84
CA ALA A 69 -5.27 -16.42 1.41
C ALA A 69 -6.74 -16.86 1.38
N ALA A 70 -7.53 -16.50 2.40
CA ALA A 70 -8.97 -16.76 2.44
C ALA A 70 -9.73 -16.02 1.33
N SER A 71 -9.45 -14.73 1.11
CA SER A 71 -10.12 -13.91 0.08
C SER A 71 -9.80 -14.35 -1.36
N ARG A 72 -8.58 -14.86 -1.61
CA ARG A 72 -8.18 -15.43 -2.91
C ARG A 72 -8.85 -16.77 -3.20
N LEU A 73 -9.13 -17.59 -2.18
CA LEU A 73 -9.85 -18.85 -2.35
C LEU A 73 -11.32 -18.60 -2.69
N GLU A 74 -11.94 -17.59 -2.07
CA GLU A 74 -13.32 -17.19 -2.33
C GLU A 74 -13.49 -16.48 -3.69
N SER A 75 -12.51 -15.67 -4.11
CA SER A 75 -12.56 -14.95 -5.41
C SER A 75 -12.27 -15.82 -6.64
N ARG A 76 -11.91 -17.10 -6.46
CA ARG A 76 -11.66 -18.05 -7.57
C ARG A 76 -12.88 -18.88 -7.97
N GLY A 77 -14.06 -18.54 -7.45
CA GLY A 77 -15.33 -19.24 -7.67
C GLY A 77 -16.34 -18.57 -8.63
N VAL A 78 -15.94 -17.61 -9.47
CA VAL A 78 -16.86 -17.06 -10.51
C VAL A 78 -16.36 -17.35 -11.92
N GLY A 79 -16.89 -18.46 -12.45
CA GLY A 79 -17.40 -18.57 -13.82
C GLY A 79 -16.39 -18.57 -14.97
N LYS A 80 -15.82 -19.74 -15.29
CA LYS A 80 -15.67 -20.13 -16.70
C LYS A 80 -16.79 -21.13 -17.02
N ALA A 81 -17.80 -20.67 -17.74
CA ALA A 81 -18.69 -21.48 -18.56
C ALA A 81 -18.76 -20.82 -19.94
#